data_AF-A0A967K2X7-F1
#
_entry.id   AF-A0A967K2X7-F1
#
_cell.length_a   1.000
_cell.length_b   1.000
_cell.length_c   1.000
_cell.angle_alpha   90.00
_cell.angle_beta   90.00
_cell.angle_gamma   90.00
#
_symmetry.space_group_name_H-M   'P 1'
#
loop_
_entity.id
_entity.type
_entity.pdbx_description
1 polymer ?
#
loop_
_entity_poly.entity_id
_entity_poly.type
_entity_poly.pdbx_seq_one_letter_code
_entity_poly.pdbx_strand_id
1 'polypeptide(L)'
;MGLHRWLAKKIIHWLTRERSPGITPLCDFDHLCNEIRPADVVLIEGRSRVSDVIKTVTLSPWTHAALYVGRIRDVDDAVARERLRLHYNGSSDDRVIVEAELGRG
;
A
#
# COMPACT_ATOMS: atom_id res chain seq x y z
N MET A 1 27.92 19.94 -2.73
CA MET A 1 26.55 19.52 -3.17
C MET A 1 26.30 18.01 -2.95
N GLY A 2 26.66 17.45 -1.77
CA GLY A 2 26.50 16.00 -1.52
C GLY A 2 25.98 15.68 -0.11
N LEU A 3 26.45 16.44 0.90
CA LEU A 3 26.13 16.19 2.29
C LEU A 3 24.64 16.40 2.62
N HIS A 4 24.03 17.50 2.17
CA HIS A 4 22.61 17.77 2.41
C HIS A 4 21.70 16.69 1.81
N ARG A 5 21.98 16.27 0.57
CA ARG A 5 21.20 15.23 -0.13
C ARG A 5 21.39 13.85 0.52
N TRP A 6 22.60 13.57 1.05
CA TRP A 6 22.86 12.37 1.82
C TRP A 6 22.13 12.36 3.17
N LEU A 7 22.15 13.48 3.90
CA LEU A 7 21.41 13.63 5.16
C LEU A 7 19.90 13.49 4.93
N ALA A 8 19.36 14.20 3.94
CA ALA A 8 17.94 14.10 3.58
C ALA A 8 17.54 12.66 3.26
N LYS A 9 18.34 11.94 2.46
CA LYS A 9 18.09 10.52 2.17
C LYS A 9 18.09 9.65 3.43
N LYS A 10 19.04 9.86 4.36
CA LYS A 10 19.05 9.11 5.62
C LYS A 10 17.82 9.39 6.48
N ILE A 11 17.41 10.65 6.57
CA ILE A 11 16.22 11.04 7.33
C ILE A 11 14.96 10.44 6.72
N ILE A 12 14.78 10.56 5.40
CA ILE A 12 13.64 9.97 4.68
C ILE A 12 13.62 8.46 4.90
N HIS A 13 14.75 7.77 4.72
CA HIS A 13 14.81 6.34 4.93
C HIS A 13 14.46 5.94 6.38
N TRP A 14 14.90 6.72 7.36
CA TRP A 14 14.55 6.49 8.76
C TRP A 14 13.06 6.74 9.04
N LEU A 15 12.47 7.76 8.41
CA LEU A 15 11.06 8.14 8.54
C LEU A 15 10.10 7.12 7.90
N THR A 16 10.46 6.61 6.72
CA THR A 16 9.65 5.66 5.95
C THR A 16 9.83 4.22 6.43
N ARG A 17 10.81 3.92 7.29
CA ARG A 17 11.03 2.57 7.80
C ARG A 17 9.81 2.04 8.55
N GLU A 18 9.26 0.94 8.06
CA GLU A 18 8.13 0.27 8.70
C GLU A 18 8.55 -0.54 9.93
N ARG A 19 7.68 -0.56 10.94
CA ARG A 19 7.79 -1.41 12.12
C ARG A 19 7.10 -2.75 11.88
N SER A 20 7.45 -3.76 12.69
CA SER A 20 6.79 -5.07 12.66
C SER A 20 5.27 -4.94 12.82
N PRO A 21 4.48 -5.84 12.21
CA PRO A 21 3.03 -5.81 12.36
C PRO A 21 2.63 -5.93 13.83
N GLY A 22 1.59 -5.20 14.23
CA GLY A 22 0.93 -5.40 15.51
C GLY A 22 0.25 -6.77 15.58
N ILE A 23 -0.07 -7.22 16.79
CA ILE A 23 -0.66 -8.55 17.03
C ILE A 23 -2.15 -8.58 16.61
N THR A 24 -2.82 -7.44 16.59
CA THR A 24 -4.28 -7.36 16.38
C THR A 24 -4.61 -6.69 15.05
N PRO A 25 -5.29 -7.38 14.12
CA PRO A 25 -5.75 -6.78 12.88
C PRO A 25 -6.93 -5.82 13.13
N LEU A 26 -7.06 -4.78 12.31
CA LEU A 26 -8.16 -3.81 12.41
C LEU A 26 -9.52 -4.37 12.01
N CYS A 27 -9.53 -5.40 11.16
CA CYS A 27 -10.71 -6.08 10.67
C CYS A 27 -10.42 -7.55 10.43
N ASP A 28 -11.49 -8.33 10.25
CA ASP A 28 -11.39 -9.72 9.84
C ASP A 28 -10.94 -9.78 8.37
N PHE A 29 -9.72 -10.26 8.16
CA PHE A 29 -9.10 -10.32 6.85
C PHE A 29 -9.82 -11.28 5.89
N ASP A 30 -10.32 -12.41 6.40
CA ASP A 30 -10.97 -13.42 5.58
C ASP A 30 -12.34 -12.93 5.10
N HIS A 31 -13.09 -12.28 6.00
CA HIS A 31 -14.34 -11.60 5.64
C HIS A 31 -14.11 -10.49 4.61
N LEU A 32 -13.11 -9.62 4.82
CA LEU A 32 -12.76 -8.57 3.85
C LEU A 32 -12.42 -9.17 2.49
N CYS A 33 -11.63 -10.25 2.45
CA CYS A 33 -11.27 -10.93 1.21
C CYS A 33 -12.49 -11.52 0.49
N ASN A 34 -13.53 -11.94 1.21
CA ASN A 34 -14.73 -12.50 0.58
C ASN A 34 -15.68 -11.43 0.04
N GLU A 35 -15.70 -10.25 0.66
CA GLU A 35 -16.66 -9.19 0.32
C GLU A 35 -16.10 -8.15 -0.67
N ILE A 36 -14.79 -7.93 -0.69
CA ILE A 36 -14.15 -6.90 -1.50
C ILE A 36 -14.35 -7.11 -3.01
N ARG A 37 -14.60 -6.01 -3.73
CA ARG A 37 -14.90 -5.97 -5.16
C ARG A 37 -13.90 -5.08 -5.91
N PRO A 38 -13.60 -5.38 -7.18
CA PRO A 38 -12.81 -4.49 -8.02
C PRO A 38 -13.33 -3.04 -7.97
N ALA A 39 -12.41 -2.09 -7.92
CA ALA A 39 -12.63 -0.66 -7.70
C ALA A 39 -13.00 -0.22 -6.28
N ASP A 40 -13.04 -1.13 -5.30
CA ASP A 40 -13.12 -0.74 -3.89
C ASP A 40 -11.83 -0.04 -3.45
N VAL A 41 -11.99 0.94 -2.56
CA VAL A 41 -10.87 1.66 -1.93
C VAL A 41 -10.64 1.10 -0.54
N VAL A 42 -9.46 0.53 -0.31
CA VAL A 42 -9.04 -0.03 0.97
C VAL A 42 -8.28 1.02 1.75
N LEU A 43 -8.69 1.28 2.98
CA LEU A 43 -7.96 2.14 3.91
C LEU A 43 -6.96 1.31 4.70
N ILE A 44 -5.73 1.81 4.82
CA ILE A 44 -4.63 1.05 5.38
C ILE A 44 -3.98 1.81 6.53
N GLU A 45 -3.72 1.07 7.59
CA GLU A 45 -2.93 1.51 8.74
C GLU A 45 -1.44 1.30 8.47
N GLY A 46 -0.76 2.37 8.08
CA GLY A 46 0.67 2.37 7.87
C GLY A 46 1.44 2.24 9.19
N ARG A 47 2.65 1.68 9.12
CA ARG A 47 3.48 1.35 10.29
C ARG A 47 4.78 2.12 10.37
N SER A 48 4.99 3.07 9.45
CA SER A 48 6.16 3.94 9.42
C SER A 48 6.07 5.04 10.48
N ARG A 49 7.18 5.73 10.74
CA ARG A 49 7.17 6.89 11.65
C ARG A 49 6.33 8.04 11.09
N VAL A 50 6.29 8.19 9.77
CA VAL A 50 5.41 9.16 9.10
C VAL A 50 3.94 8.77 9.29
N SER A 51 3.64 7.48 9.20
CA SER A 51 2.28 6.96 9.45
C SER A 51 1.81 7.34 10.85
N ASP A 52 2.66 7.26 11.87
CA ASP A 52 2.30 7.66 13.24
C ASP A 52 1.95 9.16 13.35
N VAL A 53 2.69 10.01 12.64
CA VAL A 53 2.39 11.45 12.57
C VAL A 53 1.03 11.68 11.90
N ILE A 54 0.77 11.01 10.77
CA ILE A 54 -0.53 11.12 10.07
C ILE A 54 -1.67 10.70 11.00
N LYS A 55 -1.54 9.56 11.69
CA LYS A 55 -2.57 9.08 12.63
C LYS A 55 -2.83 10.08 13.75
N THR A 56 -1.76 10.63 14.32
CA THR A 56 -1.83 11.59 15.43
C THR A 56 -2.53 12.88 15.01
N VAL A 57 -2.18 13.40 13.83
CA VAL A 57 -2.72 14.68 13.33
C VAL A 57 -4.16 14.53 12.87
N THR A 58 -4.48 13.41 12.19
CA THR A 58 -5.83 13.16 11.66
C THR A 58 -6.78 12.55 12.68
N LEU A 59 -6.27 12.15 13.86
CA LEU A 59 -7.01 11.40 14.88
C LEU A 59 -7.73 10.16 14.30
N SER A 60 -7.07 9.50 13.34
CA SER A 60 -7.60 8.37 12.59
C SER A 60 -6.53 7.28 12.44
N PRO A 61 -6.88 5.98 12.46
CA PRO A 61 -5.91 4.92 12.19
C PRO A 61 -5.44 4.89 10.73
N TRP A 62 -6.21 5.50 9.82
CA TRP A 62 -5.97 5.44 8.38
C TRP A 62 -4.87 6.41 7.95
N THR A 63 -3.88 5.88 7.22
CA THR A 63 -2.72 6.70 6.79
C THR A 63 -2.58 6.82 5.29
N HIS A 64 -3.09 5.85 4.55
CA HIS A 64 -3.12 5.85 3.10
C HIS A 64 -4.28 4.97 2.63
N ALA A 65 -4.52 5.02 1.33
CA ALA A 65 -5.54 4.26 0.66
C ALA A 65 -4.93 3.52 -0.54
N ALA A 66 -5.48 2.36 -0.85
CA ALA A 66 -5.13 1.59 -2.03
C ALA A 66 -6.40 1.25 -2.82
N LEU A 67 -6.26 1.17 -4.14
CA LEU A 67 -7.33 0.70 -5.02
C LEU A 67 -7.23 -0.81 -5.17
N TYR A 68 -8.30 -1.53 -4.83
CA TYR A 68 -8.37 -2.96 -5.10
C TYR A 68 -8.75 -3.20 -6.56
N VAL A 69 -7.89 -3.91 -7.29
CA VAL A 69 -8.08 -4.17 -8.72
C VAL A 69 -8.71 -5.54 -8.98
N GLY A 70 -8.56 -6.48 -8.05
CA GLY A 70 -9.02 -7.86 -8.20
C GLY A 70 -7.87 -8.82 -8.47
N ARG A 71 -8.16 -9.98 -9.05
CA ARG A 71 -7.12 -10.89 -9.56
C ARG A 71 -6.76 -10.49 -10.98
N ILE A 72 -5.49 -10.62 -11.35
CA ILE A 72 -5.01 -10.23 -12.70
C ILE A 72 -5.78 -10.94 -13.81
N ARG A 73 -6.15 -12.22 -13.60
CA ARG A 73 -6.96 -12.97 -14.57
C ARG A 73 -8.39 -12.46 -14.71
N ASP A 74 -8.95 -11.85 -13.66
CA ASP A 74 -10.33 -11.37 -13.60
C ASP A 74 -10.45 -9.94 -14.19
N VAL A 75 -9.34 -9.33 -14.61
CA VAL A 75 -9.33 -8.02 -15.29
C VAL A 75 -9.68 -8.20 -16.76
N ASP A 76 -10.86 -7.72 -17.14
CA ASP A 76 -11.40 -7.81 -18.51
C ASP A 76 -10.64 -6.93 -19.52
N ASP A 77 -10.19 -5.75 -19.11
CA ASP A 77 -9.44 -4.83 -19.96
C ASP A 77 -8.03 -5.36 -20.25
N ALA A 78 -7.77 -5.67 -21.51
CA ALA A 78 -6.49 -6.21 -21.96
C ALA A 78 -5.31 -5.25 -21.73
N VAL A 79 -5.52 -3.94 -21.87
CA VAL A 79 -4.50 -2.91 -21.64
C VAL A 79 -4.19 -2.80 -20.15
N ALA A 80 -5.22 -2.78 -19.30
CA ALA A 80 -5.04 -2.76 -17.85
C ALA A 80 -4.32 -4.02 -17.35
N ARG A 81 -4.70 -5.19 -17.86
CA ARG A 81 -4.04 -6.46 -17.53
C ARG A 81 -2.58 -6.50 -17.95
N GLU A 82 -2.24 -5.96 -19.12
CA GLU A 82 -0.85 -5.87 -19.55
C GLU A 82 -0.04 -4.91 -18.69
N ARG A 83 -0.61 -3.74 -18.34
CA ARG A 83 0.03 -2.81 -17.39
C ARG A 83 0.29 -3.47 -16.05
N LEU A 84 -0.64 -4.26 -15.52
CA LEU A 84 -0.44 -5.00 -14.27
C LEU A 84 0.72 -6.00 -14.39
N ARG A 85 0.82 -6.74 -15.51
CA ARG A 85 1.93 -7.68 -15.76
C ARG A 85 3.29 -7.01 -15.85
N LEU A 86 3.36 -5.77 -16.34
CA LEU A 86 4.60 -5.01 -16.40
C LEU A 86 5.10 -4.57 -15.01
N HIS A 87 4.18 -4.39 -14.05
CA HIS A 87 4.50 -3.90 -12.70
C HIS A 87 4.45 -5.00 -11.62
N TYR A 88 3.92 -6.19 -11.94
CA TYR A 88 3.76 -7.28 -11.00
C TYR A 88 4.24 -8.61 -11.58
N ASN A 89 5.20 -9.25 -10.88
CA ASN A 89 5.84 -10.49 -11.30
C ASN A 89 5.27 -11.76 -10.62
N GLY A 90 4.15 -11.67 -9.90
CA GLY A 90 3.52 -12.80 -9.21
C GLY A 90 2.54 -13.60 -10.08
N SER A 91 1.72 -14.44 -9.44
CA SER A 91 0.75 -15.30 -10.12
C SER A 91 -0.45 -14.50 -10.63
N SER A 92 -1.11 -14.99 -11.68
CA SER A 92 -2.37 -14.38 -12.17
C SER A 92 -3.55 -14.55 -11.21
N ASP A 93 -3.42 -15.48 -10.27
CA ASP A 93 -4.43 -15.77 -9.25
C ASP A 93 -4.29 -14.88 -8.01
N ASP A 94 -3.18 -14.14 -7.91
CA ASP A 94 -2.93 -13.23 -6.80
C ASP A 94 -3.87 -12.04 -6.89
N ARG A 95 -4.41 -11.65 -5.73
CA ARG A 95 -5.19 -10.43 -5.57
C ARG A 95 -4.23 -9.25 -5.54
N VAL A 96 -4.49 -8.24 -6.36
CA VAL A 96 -3.62 -7.07 -6.50
C VAL A 96 -4.33 -5.80 -6.04
N ILE A 97 -3.55 -4.96 -5.35
CA ILE A 97 -3.90 -3.60 -4.99
C ILE A 97 -2.91 -2.63 -5.65
N VAL A 98 -3.37 -1.42 -5.92
CA VAL A 98 -2.53 -0.31 -6.36
C VAL A 98 -2.47 0.71 -5.23
N GLU A 99 -1.28 0.97 -4.73
CA GLU A 99 -1.02 1.89 -3.63
C GLU A 99 -0.02 2.97 -4.04
N ALA A 100 -0.21 4.18 -3.53
CA ALA A 100 0.77 5.25 -3.65
C ALA A 100 1.79 5.19 -2.50
N GLU A 101 2.83 4.36 -2.63
CA GLU A 101 3.89 4.27 -1.63
C GLU A 101 4.93 5.39 -1.82
N LEU A 102 5.26 6.08 -0.71
CA LEU A 102 6.18 7.21 -0.73
C LEU A 102 7.59 6.78 -1.18
N GLY A 103 8.05 7.31 -2.32
CA GLY A 103 9.38 7.03 -2.86
C GLY A 103 9.46 5.80 -3.75
N ARG A 104 8.34 5.13 -4.06
CA ARG A 104 8.29 4.01 -5.01
C ARG A 104 7.76 4.36 -6.40
N GLY A 105 7.15 5.55 -6.56
CA GLY A 105 6.77 6.11 -7.86
C GLY A 105 5.51 5.48 -8.42
#